data_AF-A0A3P7FNE0-F1
#
_entry.id   AF-A0A3P7FNE0-F1
#
_cell.length_a   1.000
_cell.length_b   1.000
_cell.length_c   1.000
_cell.angle_alpha   90.00
_cell.angle_beta   90.00
_cell.angle_gamma   90.00
#
_symmetry.space_group_name_H-M   'P 1'
#
loop_
_entity.id
_entity.type
_entity.pdbx_description
1 polymer ?
#
loop_
_entity_poly.entity_id
_entity_poly.type
_entity_poly.pdbx_seq_one_letter_code
_entity_poly.pdbx_strand_id
1 'polypeptide(L)'
;MNILIERNEIYPRNSNNITRTAKQHDTLLESFFARLKDDPILDEKADESEESLKKVSNLNVKYPFGDYGSYNDMLKYMRTIEFYYPHITKLVRIGESHEGAPIEGLKIGYPIRDINKRAFWIDANIHAREWASSHTALYFINQLVSGFEKDPVITRYIRSINIYIFPCLNPDGYEYTRSKPNPQFQHFAF
;
A
#
# COMPACT_ATOMS: atom_id res chain seq x y z
N MET A 1 -29.89 -8.01 27.34
CA MET A 1 -30.71 -7.67 26.17
C MET A 1 -29.90 -8.03 24.93
N ASN A 2 -30.00 -9.26 24.45
CA ASN A 2 -29.22 -9.75 23.30
C ASN A 2 -29.97 -9.41 22.01
N ILE A 3 -29.37 -8.56 21.16
CA ILE A 3 -29.85 -8.30 19.81
C ILE A 3 -29.01 -9.18 18.88
N LEU A 4 -29.55 -10.35 18.52
CA LEU A 4 -29.05 -11.21 17.45
C LEU A 4 -29.49 -10.59 16.12
N ILE A 5 -28.55 -9.98 15.40
CA ILE A 5 -28.78 -9.54 14.02
C ILE A 5 -28.58 -10.76 13.12
N GLU A 6 -29.67 -11.32 12.63
CA GLU A 6 -29.68 -12.37 11.60
C GLU A 6 -28.96 -11.86 10.34
N ARG A 7 -27.78 -12.44 10.09
CA ARG A 7 -27.09 -12.36 8.80
C ARG A 7 -27.63 -13.48 7.92
N ASN A 8 -28.60 -13.18 7.07
CA ASN A 8 -28.86 -13.96 5.87
C ASN A 8 -29.76 -13.16 4.95
N GLU A 9 -29.15 -12.40 4.05
CA GLU A 9 -29.59 -12.18 2.68
C GLU A 9 -28.57 -11.28 2.00
N ILE A 10 -28.47 -11.37 0.68
CA ILE A 10 -27.48 -10.76 -0.22
C ILE A 10 -26.29 -11.70 -0.51
N TYR A 11 -26.32 -12.24 -1.72
CA TYR A 11 -25.39 -13.15 -2.44
C TYR A 11 -25.76 -14.64 -2.47
N PRO A 12 -26.68 -15.04 -3.37
CA PRO A 12 -26.79 -16.44 -3.78
C PRO A 12 -25.48 -16.91 -4.43
N ARG A 13 -24.87 -17.97 -3.87
CA ARG A 13 -23.67 -18.63 -4.40
C ARG A 13 -24.00 -19.30 -5.74
N ASN A 14 -23.71 -18.62 -6.85
CA ASN A 14 -23.73 -19.22 -8.18
C ASN A 14 -22.44 -20.04 -8.41
N SER A 15 -22.57 -21.32 -8.74
CA SER A 15 -21.49 -22.31 -8.86
C SER A 15 -20.47 -22.02 -9.98
N ASN A 16 -20.75 -21.04 -10.85
CA ASN A 16 -19.84 -20.62 -11.92
C ASN A 16 -18.64 -19.75 -11.44
N ASN A 17 -18.53 -19.47 -10.13
CA ASN A 17 -17.45 -18.61 -9.62
C ASN A 17 -16.09 -19.30 -9.47
N ILE A 18 -16.02 -20.64 -9.39
CA ILE A 18 -14.74 -21.35 -9.17
C ILE A 18 -13.78 -21.13 -10.35
N THR A 19 -14.29 -21.15 -11.58
CA THR A 19 -13.49 -20.90 -12.80
C THR A 19 -13.09 -19.42 -12.93
N ARG A 20 -13.92 -18.50 -12.43
CA ARG A 20 -13.64 -17.06 -12.50
C ARG A 20 -12.58 -16.64 -11.47
N THR A 21 -12.57 -17.22 -10.28
CA THR A 21 -11.52 -16.97 -9.28
C THR A 21 -10.16 -17.50 -9.73
N ALA A 22 -10.10 -18.70 -10.34
CA ALA A 22 -8.84 -19.22 -10.87
C ALA A 22 -8.25 -18.30 -11.95
N LYS A 23 -9.09 -17.87 -12.92
CA LYS A 23 -8.67 -16.96 -13.98
C LYS A 23 -8.24 -15.59 -13.44
N GLN A 24 -8.92 -15.07 -12.40
CA GLN A 24 -8.52 -13.84 -11.72
C GLN A 24 -7.19 -14.01 -10.99
N HIS A 25 -6.96 -15.15 -10.34
CA HIS A 25 -5.71 -15.45 -9.65
C HIS A 25 -4.53 -15.54 -10.61
N ASP A 26 -4.71 -16.18 -11.77
CA ASP A 26 -3.71 -16.25 -12.83
C ASP A 26 -3.42 -14.85 -13.41
N THR A 27 -4.44 -14.04 -13.68
CA THR A 27 -4.21 -12.65 -14.12
C THR A 27 -3.50 -11.79 -13.07
N LEU A 28 -3.76 -12.04 -11.78
CA LEU A 28 -3.11 -11.31 -10.70
C LEU A 28 -1.63 -11.69 -10.61
N LEU A 29 -1.31 -12.98 -10.74
CA LEU A 29 0.06 -13.48 -10.82
C LEU A 29 0.80 -12.98 -12.06
N GLU A 30 0.19 -13.03 -13.24
CA GLU A 30 0.79 -12.49 -14.47
C GLU A 30 1.04 -10.99 -14.37
N SER A 31 0.08 -10.23 -13.84
CA SER A 31 0.27 -8.79 -13.59
C SER A 31 1.34 -8.52 -12.53
N PHE A 32 1.53 -9.43 -11.58
CA PHE A 32 2.60 -9.35 -10.58
C PHE A 32 3.95 -9.62 -11.24
N PHE A 33 4.09 -10.69 -12.04
CA PHE A 33 5.33 -11.01 -12.76
C PHE A 33 5.69 -10.00 -13.85
N ALA A 34 4.70 -9.42 -14.54
CA ALA A 34 4.93 -8.33 -15.48
C ALA A 34 5.47 -7.09 -14.76
N ARG A 35 4.88 -6.75 -13.60
CA ARG A 35 5.38 -5.67 -12.73
C ARG A 35 6.79 -5.90 -12.21
N LEU A 36 7.18 -7.16 -11.97
CA LEU A 36 8.55 -7.48 -11.52
C LEU A 36 9.63 -7.16 -12.58
N LYS A 37 9.28 -7.09 -13.87
CA LYS A 37 10.26 -6.86 -14.95
C LYS A 37 10.66 -5.40 -15.13
N ASP A 38 9.81 -4.45 -14.72
CA ASP A 38 10.03 -3.02 -14.99
C ASP A 38 10.79 -2.29 -13.86
N ASP A 39 11.02 -2.94 -12.72
CA ASP A 39 11.74 -2.35 -11.59
C ASP A 39 13.16 -2.94 -11.49
N PRO A 40 14.24 -2.15 -11.68
CA PRO A 40 15.62 -2.63 -11.76
C PRO A 40 16.18 -3.23 -10.45
N ILE A 41 15.37 -3.27 -9.39
CA ILE A 41 15.75 -3.80 -8.06
C ILE A 41 15.43 -5.30 -7.93
N LEU A 42 14.62 -5.88 -8.84
CA LEU A 42 13.92 -7.15 -8.62
C LEU A 42 14.60 -8.41 -9.17
N ASP A 43 15.85 -8.34 -9.63
CA ASP A 43 16.59 -9.54 -10.02
C ASP A 43 16.85 -10.51 -8.83
N GLU A 44 16.63 -10.07 -7.59
CA GLU A 44 16.73 -10.89 -6.40
C GLU A 44 15.33 -11.28 -5.86
N LYS A 45 15.04 -12.58 -5.71
CA LYS A 45 13.76 -13.04 -5.14
C LYS A 45 13.68 -12.68 -3.65
N ALA A 46 12.53 -12.15 -3.23
CA ALA A 46 12.23 -11.86 -1.83
C ALA A 46 12.29 -13.14 -0.97
N ASP A 47 13.12 -13.12 0.08
CA ASP A 47 13.26 -14.20 1.07
C ASP A 47 12.12 -14.10 2.09
N GLU A 48 11.25 -15.12 2.13
CA GLU A 48 10.08 -15.20 3.02
C GLU A 48 10.38 -15.87 4.37
N SER A 49 11.64 -16.21 4.68
CA SER A 49 11.99 -16.98 5.87
C SER A 49 11.88 -16.20 7.19
N GLU A 50 11.63 -16.90 8.30
CA GLU A 50 11.60 -16.31 9.65
C GLU A 50 12.95 -15.70 10.04
N GLU A 51 14.05 -16.20 9.44
CA GLU A 51 15.40 -15.63 9.55
C GLU A 51 15.46 -14.21 8.97
N SER A 52 14.72 -13.94 7.90
CA SER A 52 14.60 -12.60 7.30
C SER A 52 13.91 -11.62 8.24
N LEU A 53 13.03 -12.07 9.16
CA LEU A 53 12.43 -11.22 10.21
C LEU A 53 13.49 -10.58 11.09
N LYS A 54 14.56 -11.31 11.44
CA LYS A 54 15.64 -10.76 12.27
C LYS A 54 16.44 -9.65 11.57
N LYS A 55 16.53 -9.71 10.23
CA LYS A 55 17.17 -8.66 9.41
C LYS A 55 16.36 -7.37 9.35
N VAL A 56 15.08 -7.39 9.74
CA VAL A 56 14.21 -6.20 9.84
C VAL A 56 14.67 -5.20 10.91
N SER A 57 15.59 -5.62 11.78
CA SER A 57 16.14 -4.78 12.84
C SER A 57 16.73 -3.45 12.35
N ASN A 58 17.19 -3.34 11.10
CA ASN A 58 17.59 -2.07 10.48
C ASN A 58 16.73 -1.79 9.24
N LEU A 59 16.01 -0.65 9.24
CA LEU A 59 15.28 -0.22 8.06
C LEU A 59 16.30 0.22 7.00
N ASN A 60 16.58 -0.65 6.02
CA ASN A 60 17.56 -0.37 4.97
C ASN A 60 17.02 0.60 3.89
N VAL A 61 15.72 0.87 3.93
CA VAL A 61 15.03 1.72 2.97
C VAL A 61 15.00 3.16 3.47
N LYS A 62 15.56 4.08 2.67
CA LYS A 62 15.56 5.52 2.97
C LYS A 62 14.58 6.26 2.08
N TYR A 63 13.88 7.23 2.67
CA TYR A 63 13.08 8.22 1.96
C TYR A 63 13.51 9.62 2.40
N PRO A 64 13.63 10.60 1.50
CA PRO A 64 14.02 11.96 1.86
C PRO A 64 12.87 12.72 2.51
N PHE A 65 12.51 12.39 3.75
CA PHE A 65 11.42 13.04 4.51
C PHE A 65 11.58 14.57 4.73
N GLY A 66 12.70 15.16 4.30
CA GLY A 66 12.94 16.59 4.33
C GLY A 66 12.49 17.35 3.07
N ASP A 67 12.03 16.67 2.02
CA ASP A 67 11.64 17.30 0.75
C ASP A 67 10.50 16.55 0.05
N TYR A 68 9.64 17.29 -0.67
CA TYR A 68 8.50 16.72 -1.40
C TYR A 68 8.96 16.03 -2.68
N GLY A 69 9.25 14.73 -2.57
CA GLY A 69 9.62 13.86 -3.70
C GLY A 69 8.51 13.71 -4.74
N SER A 70 8.87 13.22 -5.93
CA SER A 70 7.89 12.90 -6.98
C SER A 70 6.97 11.75 -6.54
N TYR A 71 5.81 11.62 -7.19
CA TYR A 71 4.95 10.45 -7.04
C TYR A 71 5.71 9.16 -7.38
N ASN A 72 6.58 9.20 -8.39
CA ASN A 72 7.46 8.08 -8.70
C ASN A 72 8.42 7.74 -7.55
N ASP A 73 8.93 8.73 -6.82
CA ASP A 73 9.75 8.48 -5.62
C ASP A 73 8.93 7.81 -4.51
N MET A 74 7.66 8.20 -4.35
CA MET A 74 6.73 7.57 -3.39
C MET A 74 6.47 6.10 -3.76
N LEU A 75 6.20 5.82 -5.04
CA LEU A 75 5.99 4.46 -5.53
C LEU A 75 7.24 3.61 -5.34
N LYS A 76 8.40 4.12 -5.74
CA LYS A 76 9.69 3.46 -5.57
C LYS A 76 9.94 3.13 -4.10
N TYR A 77 9.66 4.06 -3.20
CA TYR A 77 9.80 3.83 -1.76
C TYR A 77 8.89 2.70 -1.27
N MET A 78 7.61 2.71 -1.63
CA MET A 78 6.66 1.67 -1.22
C MET A 78 7.03 0.29 -1.77
N ARG A 79 7.50 0.21 -3.03
CA ARG A 79 7.97 -1.05 -3.64
C ARG A 79 9.24 -1.57 -2.97
N THR A 80 10.16 -0.67 -2.63
CA THR A 80 11.38 -1.04 -1.90
C THR A 80 11.02 -1.55 -0.49
N ILE A 81 10.02 -0.96 0.18
CA ILE A 81 9.51 -1.47 1.45
C ILE A 81 8.91 -2.88 1.28
N GLU A 82 8.05 -3.12 0.28
CA GLU A 82 7.50 -4.47 0.03
C GLU A 82 8.60 -5.51 -0.22
N PHE A 83 9.61 -5.14 -1.00
CA PHE A 83 10.74 -6.01 -1.32
C PHE A 83 11.51 -6.48 -0.08
N TYR A 84 11.83 -5.58 0.84
CA TYR A 84 12.58 -5.93 2.06
C TYR A 84 11.70 -6.48 3.19
N TYR A 85 10.40 -6.19 3.19
CA TYR A 85 9.47 -6.57 4.27
C TYR A 85 8.22 -7.32 3.77
N PRO A 86 8.36 -8.36 2.93
CA PRO A 86 7.24 -8.99 2.24
C PRO A 86 6.27 -9.73 3.17
N HIS A 87 6.72 -10.10 4.37
CA HIS A 87 5.95 -10.83 5.38
C HIS A 87 4.97 -9.93 6.17
N ILE A 88 5.19 -8.61 6.16
CA ILE A 88 4.31 -7.62 6.80
C ILE A 88 3.74 -6.60 5.83
N THR A 89 4.22 -6.51 4.60
CA THR A 89 3.77 -5.49 3.63
C THR A 89 3.38 -6.09 2.29
N LYS A 90 2.39 -5.47 1.64
CA LYS A 90 1.92 -5.83 0.30
C LYS A 90 1.49 -4.55 -0.43
N LEU A 91 1.99 -4.34 -1.65
CA LEU A 91 1.53 -3.24 -2.49
C LEU A 91 0.11 -3.51 -2.97
N VAL A 92 -0.75 -2.50 -2.86
CA VAL A 92 -2.15 -2.54 -3.27
C VAL A 92 -2.40 -1.42 -4.27
N ARG A 93 -2.91 -1.78 -5.43
CA ARG A 93 -3.36 -0.83 -6.45
C ARG A 93 -4.88 -0.81 -6.48
N ILE A 94 -5.46 0.38 -6.40
CA ILE A 94 -6.92 0.57 -6.38
C ILE A 94 -7.49 1.13 -7.68
N GLY A 95 -6.63 1.61 -8.58
CA GLY A 95 -7.06 2.12 -9.88
C GLY A 95 -5.96 2.82 -10.65
N GLU A 96 -6.42 3.70 -11.54
CA GLU A 96 -5.63 4.64 -12.34
C GLU A 96 -6.20 6.04 -12.12
N SER A 97 -5.32 7.02 -12.14
CA SER A 97 -5.70 8.44 -12.17
C SER A 97 -6.22 8.83 -13.56
N HIS A 98 -6.65 10.09 -13.70
CA HIS A 98 -7.15 10.60 -14.97
C HIS A 98 -6.07 10.59 -16.06
N GLU A 99 -4.81 10.87 -15.70
CA GLU A 99 -3.66 10.82 -16.61
C GLU A 99 -2.99 9.44 -16.69
N GLY A 100 -3.62 8.40 -16.11
CA GLY A 100 -3.19 7.00 -16.22
C GLY A 100 -2.11 6.58 -15.21
N ALA A 101 -1.77 7.40 -14.23
CA ALA A 101 -0.86 7.01 -13.16
C ALA A 101 -1.52 5.97 -12.24
N PRO A 102 -0.82 4.90 -11.83
CA PRO A 102 -1.41 3.89 -10.96
C PRO A 102 -1.63 4.48 -9.55
N ILE A 103 -2.82 4.32 -8.98
CA ILE A 103 -3.09 4.74 -7.59
C ILE A 103 -2.75 3.57 -6.66
N GLU A 104 -1.57 3.66 -6.03
CA GLU A 104 -1.01 2.59 -5.19
C GLU A 104 -0.86 3.00 -3.72
N GLY A 105 -0.89 2.01 -2.84
CA GLY A 105 -0.67 2.12 -1.41
C GLY A 105 -0.09 0.82 -0.84
N LEU A 106 0.11 0.77 0.47
CA LEU A 106 0.62 -0.41 1.17
C LEU A 106 -0.42 -0.95 2.16
N LYS A 107 -0.68 -2.26 2.06
CA LYS A 107 -1.24 -3.05 3.16
C LYS A 107 -0.11 -3.42 4.12
N ILE A 108 -0.27 -3.15 5.41
CA ILE A 108 0.65 -3.50 6.48
C ILE A 108 -0.07 -4.36 7.52
N GLY A 109 0.48 -5.54 7.82
CA GLY A 109 -0.10 -6.48 8.79
C GLY A 109 0.65 -7.81 8.84
N TYR A 110 0.64 -8.49 9.98
CA TYR A 110 1.24 -9.82 10.16
C TYR A 110 0.21 -10.84 10.69
N PRO A 111 0.17 -12.08 10.18
CA PRO A 111 0.76 -12.50 8.89
C PRO A 111 0.11 -11.71 7.74
N ILE A 112 0.89 -11.26 6.75
CA ILE A 112 0.37 -10.41 5.65
C ILE A 112 -0.77 -11.08 4.85
N ARG A 113 -0.80 -12.41 4.81
CA ARG A 113 -1.80 -13.21 4.10
C ARG A 113 -3.14 -13.28 4.83
N ASP A 114 -3.19 -12.95 6.12
CA ASP A 114 -4.43 -12.97 6.88
C ASP A 114 -5.33 -11.77 6.48
N ILE A 115 -6.47 -12.08 5.88
CA ILE A 115 -7.47 -11.09 5.43
C ILE A 115 -8.70 -11.01 6.37
N ASN A 116 -8.77 -11.85 7.42
CA ASN A 116 -9.91 -11.89 8.34
C ASN A 116 -9.81 -10.84 9.46
N LYS A 117 -8.63 -10.21 9.63
CA LYS A 117 -8.42 -9.12 10.57
C LYS A 117 -9.19 -7.87 10.15
N ARG A 118 -9.61 -7.06 11.13
CA ARG A 118 -10.20 -5.74 10.88
C ARG A 118 -9.26 -4.89 10.02
N ALA A 119 -9.83 -4.17 9.06
CA ALA A 119 -9.10 -3.22 8.25
C ALA A 119 -9.14 -1.82 8.87
N PHE A 120 -8.02 -1.10 8.78
CA PHE A 120 -7.93 0.33 9.04
C PHE A 120 -7.41 1.01 7.78
N TRP A 121 -8.02 2.11 7.38
CA TRP A 121 -7.71 2.80 6.13
C TRP A 121 -7.19 4.20 6.42
N ILE A 122 -6.08 4.56 5.77
CA ILE A 122 -5.49 5.89 5.80
C ILE A 122 -5.23 6.29 4.35
N ASP A 123 -5.77 7.42 3.93
CA ASP A 123 -5.44 8.05 2.66
C ASP A 123 -4.93 9.48 2.86
N ALA A 124 -4.24 9.98 1.86
CA ALA A 124 -3.65 11.30 1.86
C ALA A 124 -3.65 11.92 0.45
N ASN A 125 -3.48 13.24 0.42
CA ASN A 125 -3.31 14.02 -0.80
C ASN A 125 -4.41 13.77 -1.83
N ILE A 126 -5.65 13.80 -1.32
CA ILE A 126 -6.86 13.88 -2.14
C ILE A 126 -6.95 15.28 -2.77
N HIS A 127 -6.56 16.30 -2.01
CA HIS A 127 -6.32 17.65 -2.48
C HIS A 127 -4.86 17.83 -2.86
N ALA A 128 -4.62 18.01 -4.17
CA ALA A 128 -3.29 18.06 -4.79
C ALA A 128 -2.25 18.96 -4.10
N ARG A 129 -2.67 20.03 -3.43
CA ARG A 129 -1.79 21.03 -2.80
C ARG A 129 -1.51 20.78 -1.33
N GLU A 130 -1.99 19.68 -0.77
CA GLU A 130 -1.81 19.33 0.63
C GLU A 130 -0.65 18.33 0.79
N TRP A 131 0.52 18.71 0.28
CA TRP A 131 1.68 17.81 0.16
C TRP A 131 2.15 17.21 1.49
N ALA A 132 1.95 17.95 2.60
CA ALA A 132 2.27 17.48 3.95
C ALA A 132 1.52 16.18 4.33
N SER A 133 0.32 15.96 3.77
CA SER A 133 -0.45 14.75 4.03
C SER A 133 0.22 13.51 3.43
N SER A 134 0.73 13.57 2.20
CA SER A 134 1.50 12.45 1.59
C SER A 134 2.72 12.12 2.42
N HIS A 135 3.46 13.14 2.85
CA HIS A 135 4.62 12.95 3.71
C HIS A 135 4.26 12.28 5.03
N THR A 136 3.16 12.70 5.65
CA THR A 136 2.70 12.12 6.91
C THR A 136 2.32 10.65 6.72
N ALA A 137 1.62 10.30 5.64
CA ALA A 137 1.28 8.92 5.30
C ALA A 137 2.53 8.04 5.06
N LEU A 138 3.52 8.55 4.31
CA LEU A 138 4.80 7.87 4.08
C LEU A 138 5.59 7.69 5.38
N TYR A 139 5.57 8.70 6.25
CA TYR A 139 6.21 8.61 7.56
C TYR A 139 5.52 7.58 8.45
N PHE A 140 4.19 7.49 8.36
CA PHE A 140 3.41 6.45 9.06
C PHE A 140 3.83 5.04 8.59
N ILE A 141 3.98 4.84 7.28
CA ILE A 141 4.53 3.59 6.71
C ILE A 141 5.91 3.30 7.32
N ASN A 142 6.81 4.29 7.33
CA ASN A 142 8.16 4.14 7.88
C ASN A 142 8.13 3.71 9.35
N GLN A 143 7.32 4.36 10.18
CA GLN A 143 7.21 4.04 11.61
C GLN A 143 6.64 2.65 11.85
N LEU A 144 5.57 2.28 11.14
CA LEU A 144 4.95 0.96 11.29
C LEU A 144 5.91 -0.17 10.89
N VAL A 145 6.58 -0.05 9.75
CA VAL A 145 7.51 -1.09 9.25
C VAL A 145 8.75 -1.18 10.15
N SER A 146 9.36 -0.05 10.50
CA SER A 146 10.58 -0.04 11.31
C SER A 146 10.35 -0.42 12.77
N GLY A 147 9.14 -0.20 13.29
CA GLY A 147 8.75 -0.51 14.66
C GLY A 147 8.25 -1.93 14.88
N PHE A 148 7.96 -2.71 13.84
CA PHE A 148 7.54 -4.10 13.97
C PHE A 148 8.64 -4.92 14.67
N GLU A 149 8.25 -5.64 15.74
CA GLU A 149 9.11 -6.43 16.63
C GLU A 149 10.10 -5.63 17.49
N LYS A 150 10.07 -4.30 17.44
CA LYS A 150 10.86 -3.41 18.31
C LYS A 150 10.00 -2.64 19.29
N ASP A 151 8.91 -2.06 18.79
CA ASP A 151 7.93 -1.33 19.58
C ASP A 151 6.74 -2.26 19.90
N PRO A 152 6.45 -2.52 21.19
CA PRO A 152 5.36 -3.42 21.58
C PRO A 152 3.97 -2.95 21.11
N VAL A 153 3.73 -1.64 21.05
CA VAL A 153 2.46 -1.05 20.63
C VAL A 153 2.27 -1.22 19.12
N ILE A 154 3.28 -0.88 18.32
CA ILE A 154 3.25 -1.06 16.86
C ILE A 154 3.10 -2.56 16.52
N THR A 155 3.87 -3.42 17.20
CA THR A 155 3.81 -4.87 16.99
C THR A 155 2.41 -5.43 17.28
N ARG A 156 1.78 -4.97 18.37
CA ARG A 156 0.40 -5.35 18.68
C ARG A 156 -0.57 -4.92 17.59
N TYR A 157 -0.46 -3.70 17.06
CA TYR A 157 -1.34 -3.24 15.97
C TYR A 157 -1.15 -4.07 14.70
N ILE A 158 0.09 -4.24 14.23
CA ILE A 158 0.38 -5.00 13.00
C ILE A 158 -0.09 -6.47 13.10
N ARG A 159 -0.02 -7.07 14.29
CA ARG A 159 -0.54 -8.43 14.54
C ARG A 159 -2.08 -8.48 14.64
N SER A 160 -2.75 -7.40 15.04
CA SER A 160 -4.20 -7.40 15.33
C SER A 160 -5.07 -6.89 14.19
N ILE A 161 -4.55 -6.00 13.33
CA ILE A 161 -5.30 -5.37 12.23
C ILE A 161 -4.51 -5.42 10.91
N ASN A 162 -5.20 -5.13 9.81
CA ASN A 162 -4.60 -4.83 8.51
C ASN A 162 -4.74 -3.33 8.26
N ILE A 163 -3.63 -2.62 8.12
CA ILE A 163 -3.61 -1.17 7.89
C ILE A 163 -3.34 -0.95 6.40
N TYR A 164 -4.21 -0.21 5.73
CA TYR A 164 -4.05 0.18 4.33
C TYR A 164 -3.73 1.66 4.27
N ILE A 165 -2.60 2.02 3.65
CA ILE A 165 -2.12 3.40 3.58
C ILE A 165 -1.92 3.78 2.12
N PHE A 166 -2.61 4.82 1.66
CA PHE A 166 -2.53 5.37 0.30
C PHE A 166 -1.98 6.81 0.36
N PRO A 167 -0.66 7.01 0.15
CA PRO A 167 -0.04 8.32 0.36
C PRO A 167 -0.49 9.41 -0.61
N CYS A 168 -1.03 9.05 -1.77
CA CYS A 168 -1.51 10.03 -2.74
C CYS A 168 -2.63 9.43 -3.58
N LEU A 169 -3.84 9.96 -3.41
CA LEU A 169 -5.02 9.60 -4.22
C LEU A 169 -5.17 10.47 -5.48
N ASN A 170 -4.48 11.61 -5.55
CA ASN A 170 -4.48 12.50 -6.71
C ASN A 170 -3.05 12.72 -7.24
N PRO A 171 -2.41 11.69 -7.82
CA PRO A 171 -1.03 11.80 -8.31
C PRO A 171 -0.87 12.83 -9.42
N ASP A 172 -1.87 12.98 -10.29
CA ASP A 172 -1.86 13.95 -11.40
C ASP A 172 -1.76 15.38 -10.87
N GLY A 173 -2.67 15.73 -9.95
CA GLY A 173 -2.68 17.04 -9.32
C GLY A 173 -1.46 17.25 -8.44
N TYR A 174 -1.01 16.22 -7.73
CA TYR A 174 0.21 16.28 -6.93
C TYR A 174 1.42 16.65 -7.80
N GLU A 175 1.66 15.92 -8.89
CA GLU A 175 2.77 16.21 -9.79
C GLU A 175 2.64 17.57 -10.46
N TYR A 176 1.44 17.93 -10.91
CA TYR A 176 1.19 19.25 -11.49
C TYR A 176 1.54 20.39 -10.53
N THR A 177 1.13 20.27 -9.26
CA THR A 177 1.34 21.34 -8.27
C THR A 177 2.77 21.35 -7.74
N ARG A 178 3.39 20.20 -7.56
CA ARG A 178 4.75 20.05 -7.02
C ARG A 178 5.84 20.44 -8.00
N SER A 179 5.70 20.09 -9.29
CA SER A 179 6.75 20.28 -10.30
C SER A 179 6.75 21.66 -10.96
N LYS A 180 5.67 22.43 -10.85
CA LYS A 180 5.53 23.73 -11.53
C LYS A 180 5.86 24.89 -10.60
N PRO A 181 6.59 25.92 -11.08
CA PRO A 181 6.95 27.08 -10.25
C PRO A 181 5.74 27.96 -9.89
N ASN A 182 4.65 27.89 -10.65
CA ASN A 182 3.43 28.66 -10.37
C ASN A 182 2.17 27.87 -10.77
N PRO A 183 1.77 26.85 -9.97
CA PRO A 183 0.63 26.04 -10.32
C PRO A 183 -0.64 26.87 -10.13
N GLN A 184 -1.29 27.32 -11.21
CA GLN A 184 -2.66 27.83 -11.12
C GLN A 184 -3.65 26.70 -10.81
N PHE A 185 -4.79 27.03 -10.19
CA PHE A 185 -5.82 26.06 -9.83
C PHE A 185 -6.32 25.32 -11.08
N GLN A 186 -5.92 24.06 -11.28
CA GLN A 186 -6.72 23.16 -12.09
C GLN A 186 -7.68 22.44 -11.15
N HIS A 187 -8.96 22.76 -11.31
CA HIS A 187 -10.05 22.16 -10.58
C HIS A 187 -10.28 20.76 -11.17
N PHE A 188 -9.56 19.76 -10.67
CA PHE A 188 -9.98 18.37 -10.83
C PHE A 188 -10.78 18.02 -9.57
N ALA A 189 -12.07 18.39 -9.60
CA ALA A 189 -13.05 17.82 -8.70
C ALA A 189 -13.47 16.46 -9.28
N PHE A 190 -13.54 15.47 -8.39
CA PHE A 190 -13.92 14.07 -8.64
C PHE A 190 -15.20 13.91 -9.46
#